data_AF-F8A587-F1
#
_entry.id   AF-F8A587-F1
#
_cell.length_a   1.000
_cell.length_b   1.000
_cell.length_c   1.000
_cell.angle_alpha   90.00
_cell.angle_beta   90.00
_cell.angle_gamma   90.00
#
_symmetry.space_group_name_H-M   'P 1'
#
loop_
_entity.id
_entity.type
_entity.pdbx_description
1 polymer ?
#
loop_
_entity_poly.entity_id
_entity_poly.type
_entity_poly.pdbx_seq_one_letter_code
_entity_poly.pdbx_strand_id
1 'polypeptide(L)'
;MTPRGDQRVRNLRLDRRALRAEQARVGWWRRLVKARMDLLVAGAARPAPLGEDVAFQLPLDVTLGAPRAVELDRLLPGRSDLAQLTDLRALDERLAEYERGVARALAQTTERLIDRLAGNPSGTREMLGEPLGQV
;
A
#
# COMPACT_ATOMS: atom_id res chain seq x y z
N MET A 1 -2.55 34.44 -23.47
CA MET A 1 -1.53 33.45 -23.07
C MET A 1 -2.04 32.07 -23.50
N THR A 2 -1.20 31.19 -24.05
CA THR A 2 -1.61 30.18 -25.05
C THR A 2 -2.32 28.94 -24.47
N PRO A 3 -3.46 28.49 -25.06
CA PRO A 3 -4.26 27.33 -24.61
C PRO A 3 -3.48 26.01 -24.54
N ARG A 4 -2.32 25.94 -25.21
CA ARG A 4 -1.40 24.80 -25.19
C ARG A 4 -0.69 24.62 -23.84
N GLY A 5 -0.49 25.71 -23.09
CA GLY A 5 0.12 25.68 -21.75
C GLY A 5 -0.80 25.03 -20.72
N ASP A 6 -2.07 25.41 -20.73
CA ASP A 6 -3.09 24.95 -19.78
C ASP A 6 -3.43 23.48 -20.02
N GLN A 7 -3.54 23.07 -21.28
CA GLN A 7 -3.72 21.67 -21.64
C GLN A 7 -2.58 20.78 -21.10
N ARG A 8 -1.34 21.28 -21.14
CA ARG A 8 -0.18 20.52 -20.64
C ARG A 8 -0.19 20.40 -19.12
N VAL A 9 -0.61 21.42 -18.39
CA VAL A 9 -0.78 21.36 -16.92
C VAL A 9 -1.92 20.41 -16.54
N ARG A 10 -3.05 20.47 -17.25
CA ARG A 10 -4.17 19.54 -17.05
C ARG A 10 -3.74 18.09 -17.25
N ASN A 11 -2.97 17.80 -18.31
CA ASN A 11 -2.42 16.46 -18.56
C ASN A 11 -1.52 16.01 -17.39
N LEU A 12 -0.59 16.85 -16.93
CA LEU A 12 0.28 16.52 -15.78
C LEU A 12 -0.51 16.25 -14.49
N ARG A 13 -1.62 16.97 -14.24
CA ARG A 13 -2.50 16.71 -13.10
C ARG A 13 -3.21 15.36 -13.22
N LEU A 14 -3.68 15.01 -14.42
CA LEU A 14 -4.30 13.71 -14.69
C LEU A 14 -3.29 12.57 -14.53
N ASP A 15 -2.10 12.72 -15.10
CA ASP A 15 -1.00 11.75 -14.96
C ASP A 15 -0.63 11.55 -13.49
N ARG A 16 -0.49 12.65 -12.73
CA ARG A 16 -0.23 12.59 -11.28
C ARG A 16 -1.32 11.84 -10.53
N ARG A 17 -2.60 12.07 -10.87
CA ARG A 17 -3.74 11.37 -10.25
C ARG A 17 -3.69 9.86 -10.57
N ALA A 18 -3.43 9.51 -11.82
CA ALA A 18 -3.31 8.12 -12.25
C ALA A 18 -2.16 7.40 -11.52
N LEU A 19 -0.99 8.04 -11.41
CA LEU A 19 0.18 7.50 -10.71
C LEU A 19 -0.07 7.31 -9.21
N ARG A 20 -0.78 8.23 -8.54
CA ARG A 20 -1.17 8.03 -7.13
C ARG A 20 -2.12 6.86 -6.95
N ALA A 21 -3.09 6.70 -7.86
CA ALA A 21 -4.00 5.57 -7.82
C ALA A 21 -3.25 4.24 -8.03
N GLU A 22 -2.28 4.21 -8.93
CA GLU A 22 -1.43 3.05 -9.14
C GLU A 22 -0.57 2.74 -7.91
N GLN A 23 0.06 3.75 -7.31
CA GLN A 23 0.84 3.56 -6.08
C GLN A 23 -0.01 2.94 -4.96
N ALA A 24 -1.26 3.38 -4.80
CA ALA A 24 -2.18 2.80 -3.82
C ALA A 24 -2.52 1.34 -4.14
N ARG A 25 -2.76 1.00 -5.42
CA ARG A 25 -3.02 -0.37 -5.87
C ARG A 25 -1.83 -1.29 -5.59
N VAL A 26 -0.61 -0.87 -5.94
CA VAL A 26 0.59 -1.66 -5.70
C VAL A 26 0.80 -1.89 -4.21
N GLY A 27 0.64 -0.85 -3.38
CA GLY A 27 0.71 -0.97 -1.93
C GLY A 27 -0.32 -1.95 -1.36
N TRP A 28 -1.53 -1.99 -1.91
CA TRP A 28 -2.55 -2.97 -1.53
C TRP A 28 -2.11 -4.41 -1.88
N TRP A 29 -1.64 -4.64 -3.11
CA TRP A 29 -1.16 -5.95 -3.54
C TRP A 29 0.03 -6.44 -2.71
N ARG A 30 0.99 -5.57 -2.38
CA ARG A 30 2.12 -5.92 -1.51
C ARG A 30 1.68 -6.35 -0.11
N ARG A 31 0.70 -5.68 0.49
CA ARG A 31 0.12 -6.10 1.78
C ARG A 31 -0.52 -7.48 1.69
N LEU A 32 -1.22 -7.77 0.60
CA LEU A 32 -1.84 -9.08 0.39
C LEU A 32 -0.78 -10.19 0.25
N VAL A 33 0.27 -9.96 -0.53
CA VAL A 33 1.38 -10.92 -0.69
C VAL A 33 2.07 -11.18 0.66
N LYS A 34 2.34 -10.14 1.44
CA LYS A 34 2.92 -10.28 2.80
C LYS A 34 2.03 -11.07 3.74
N ALA A 35 0.74 -10.72 3.80
CA ALA A 35 -0.22 -11.48 4.62
C ALA A 35 -0.28 -12.96 4.22
N ARG A 36 -0.19 -13.26 2.91
CA ARG A 36 -0.13 -14.65 2.44
C ARG A 36 1.15 -15.36 2.86
N MET A 37 2.31 -14.70 2.81
CA MET A 37 3.57 -15.23 3.32
C MET A 37 3.50 -15.49 4.82
N ASP A 38 2.96 -14.55 5.59
CA ASP A 38 2.81 -14.67 7.05
C ASP A 38 1.95 -15.89 7.41
N LEU A 39 0.84 -16.11 6.68
CA LEU A 39 -0.01 -17.29 6.87
C LEU A 39 0.70 -18.61 6.53
N LEU A 40 1.52 -18.66 5.49
CA LEU A 40 2.30 -19.86 5.15
C LEU A 40 3.36 -20.16 6.21
N VAL A 41 4.03 -19.12 6.72
CA VAL A 41 5.00 -19.26 7.81
C VAL A 41 4.30 -19.76 9.08
N ALA A 42 3.17 -19.17 9.45
CA ALA A 42 2.39 -19.59 10.61
C ALA A 42 1.81 -21.01 10.47
N GLY A 43 1.49 -21.46 9.25
CA GLY A 43 1.05 -22.83 9.01
C GLY A 43 2.20 -23.86 9.11
N ALA A 44 3.44 -23.46 8.79
CA ALA A 44 4.63 -24.31 8.91
C ALA A 44 5.25 -24.29 10.31
N ALA A 45 5.23 -23.14 10.97
CA ALA A 45 5.70 -22.90 12.32
C ALA A 45 4.57 -22.24 13.11
N ARG A 46 3.75 -23.06 13.77
CA ARG A 46 2.57 -22.57 14.49
C ARG A 46 2.97 -21.58 15.59
N PRO A 47 2.26 -20.45 15.71
CA PRO A 47 2.42 -19.56 16.85
C PRO A 47 2.14 -20.29 18.16
N ALA A 48 2.86 -19.89 19.22
CA ALA A 48 2.55 -20.37 20.56
C ALA A 48 1.14 -19.92 21.00
N PRO A 49 0.43 -20.73 21.80
CA PRO A 49 -0.81 -20.32 22.43
C PRO A 49 -0.66 -19.02 23.24
N LEU A 50 -1.69 -18.18 23.21
CA LEU A 50 -1.68 -16.93 23.99
C LEU A 50 -1.69 -17.25 25.49
N GLY A 51 -0.79 -16.61 26.23
CA GLY A 51 -0.77 -16.64 27.69
C GLY A 51 -0.18 -17.90 28.31
N GLU A 52 0.30 -18.88 27.54
CA GLU A 52 0.89 -20.12 28.08
C GLU A 52 2.10 -19.84 28.99
N ASP A 53 3.03 -19.00 28.53
CA ASP A 53 4.26 -18.66 29.27
C ASP A 53 4.03 -17.74 30.48
N VAL A 54 2.87 -17.08 30.55
CA VAL A 54 2.57 -16.02 31.53
C VAL A 54 1.26 -16.27 32.29
N ALA A 55 0.73 -17.50 32.25
CA ALA A 55 -0.61 -17.82 32.74
C ALA A 55 -0.84 -17.44 34.22
N PHE A 56 0.22 -17.50 35.03
CA PHE A 56 0.17 -17.17 36.46
C PHE A 56 0.53 -15.70 36.78
N GLN A 57 0.93 -14.93 35.77
CA GLN A 57 1.30 -13.52 35.90
C GLN A 57 0.20 -12.59 35.37
N LEU A 58 -0.68 -13.09 34.50
CA LEU A 58 -1.78 -12.33 33.96
C LEU A 58 -2.93 -12.17 34.99
N PRO A 59 -3.52 -10.97 35.11
CA PRO A 59 -4.77 -10.78 35.84
C PRO A 59 -5.86 -11.74 35.34
N LEU A 60 -6.68 -12.24 36.26
CA LEU A 60 -7.68 -13.26 35.96
C LEU A 60 -8.67 -12.82 34.87
N ASP A 61 -9.09 -11.55 34.89
CA ASP A 61 -9.99 -10.96 33.90
C ASP A 61 -9.38 -10.97 32.48
N VAL A 62 -8.08 -10.71 32.36
CA VAL A 62 -7.36 -10.79 31.08
C VAL A 62 -7.28 -12.23 30.59
N THR A 63 -6.94 -13.17 31.48
CA THR A 63 -6.85 -14.60 31.14
C THR A 63 -8.20 -15.16 30.68
N LEU A 64 -9.30 -14.76 31.34
CA LEU A 64 -10.65 -15.16 30.95
C LEU A 64 -11.11 -14.58 29.61
N GLY A 65 -10.57 -13.43 29.21
CA GLY A 65 -10.85 -12.78 27.93
C GLY A 65 -9.97 -13.24 26.76
N ALA A 66 -8.98 -14.12 27.01
CA ALA A 66 -8.06 -14.56 25.97
C ALA A 66 -8.78 -15.42 24.91
N PRO A 67 -8.58 -15.14 23.60
CA PRO A 67 -9.08 -16.00 22.53
C PRO A 67 -8.58 -17.44 22.69
N ARG A 68 -9.43 -18.43 22.41
CA ARG A 68 -9.04 -19.82 22.56
C ARG A 68 -8.05 -20.21 21.45
N ALA A 69 -7.05 -21.03 21.77
CA ALA A 69 -6.08 -21.52 20.79
C ALA A 69 -6.76 -22.17 19.57
N VAL A 70 -7.83 -22.95 19.78
CA VAL A 70 -8.61 -23.57 18.69
C VAL A 70 -9.31 -22.56 17.77
N GLU A 71 -9.68 -21.39 18.28
CA GLU A 71 -10.30 -20.33 17.48
C GLU A 71 -9.26 -19.67 16.57
N LEU A 72 -8.05 -19.44 17.10
CA LEU A 72 -6.94 -18.86 16.35
C LEU A 72 -6.37 -19.85 15.32
N ASP A 73 -6.29 -21.13 15.66
CA ASP A 73 -5.83 -22.20 14.78
C ASP A 73 -6.68 -22.33 13.50
N ARG A 74 -7.98 -21.99 13.57
CA ARG A 74 -8.89 -22.01 12.40
C ARG A 74 -8.56 -20.93 11.37
N LEU A 75 -7.81 -19.89 11.75
CA LEU A 75 -7.37 -18.84 10.84
C LEU A 75 -6.16 -19.26 10.01
N LEU A 76 -5.43 -20.28 10.48
CA LEU A 76 -4.22 -20.74 9.81
C LEU A 76 -4.58 -21.62 8.61
N PRO A 77 -3.85 -21.51 7.50
CA PRO A 77 -3.95 -22.49 6.43
C PRO A 77 -3.55 -23.88 6.98
N GLY A 78 -4.02 -24.94 6.31
CA GLY A 78 -3.64 -26.31 6.62
C GLY A 78 -2.16 -26.59 6.33
N ARG A 79 -1.84 -27.77 5.76
CA ARG A 79 -0.46 -28.05 5.34
C ARG A 79 0.03 -26.97 4.39
N SER A 80 1.07 -26.25 4.82
CA SER A 80 1.66 -25.16 4.07
C SER A 80 2.73 -25.71 3.13
N ASP A 81 2.57 -25.41 1.85
CA ASP A 81 3.59 -25.68 0.85
C ASP A 81 4.64 -24.57 0.90
N LEU A 82 5.76 -24.85 1.59
CA LEU A 82 6.87 -23.92 1.71
C LEU A 82 7.51 -23.58 0.36
N ALA A 83 7.32 -24.39 -0.69
CA ALA A 83 7.80 -24.04 -2.03
C ALA A 83 7.15 -22.74 -2.54
N GLN A 84 5.87 -22.52 -2.23
CA GLN A 84 5.15 -21.30 -2.59
C GLN A 84 5.74 -20.03 -1.95
N LEU A 85 6.45 -20.17 -0.83
CA LEU A 85 7.06 -19.03 -0.13
C LEU A 85 8.15 -18.37 -0.98
N THR A 86 8.92 -19.16 -1.72
CA THR A 86 9.96 -18.64 -2.63
C THR A 86 9.33 -17.82 -3.76
N ASP A 87 8.26 -18.32 -4.36
CA ASP A 87 7.54 -17.63 -5.43
C ASP A 87 6.90 -16.31 -4.93
N LEU A 88 6.34 -16.32 -3.72
CA LEU A 88 5.76 -15.13 -3.10
C LEU A 88 6.81 -14.07 -2.76
N ARG A 89 8.00 -14.47 -2.30
CA ARG A 89 9.12 -13.55 -2.09
C ARG A 89 9.57 -12.91 -3.40
N ALA A 90 9.76 -13.71 -4.44
CA ALA A 90 10.08 -13.20 -5.77
C ALA A 90 8.99 -12.25 -6.30
N LEU A 91 7.72 -12.52 -5.99
CA LEU A 91 6.61 -11.63 -6.33
C LEU A 91 6.65 -10.31 -5.54
N ASP A 92 6.88 -10.33 -4.22
CA ASP A 92 7.02 -9.09 -3.43
C ASP A 92 8.20 -8.25 -3.91
N GLU A 93 9.32 -8.86 -4.29
CA GLU A 93 10.48 -8.16 -4.86
C GLU A 93 10.13 -7.45 -6.17
N ARG A 94 9.43 -8.14 -7.09
CA ARG A 94 8.95 -7.52 -8.34
C ARG A 94 7.96 -6.39 -8.08
N LEU A 95 7.04 -6.58 -7.14
CA LEU A 95 6.08 -5.53 -6.75
C LEU A 95 6.80 -4.34 -6.10
N ALA A 96 7.83 -4.57 -5.29
CA ALA A 96 8.63 -3.52 -4.66
C ALA A 96 9.40 -2.70 -5.71
N GLU A 97 9.97 -3.36 -6.72
CA GLU A 97 10.62 -2.63 -7.82
C GLU A 97 9.61 -1.83 -8.64
N TYR A 98 8.45 -2.41 -8.94
CA TYR A 98 7.37 -1.70 -9.61
C TYR A 98 6.89 -0.48 -8.80
N GLU A 99 6.68 -0.63 -7.49
CA GLU A 99 6.32 0.47 -6.59
C GLU A 99 7.37 1.59 -6.61
N ARG A 100 8.66 1.25 -6.55
CA ARG A 100 9.75 2.23 -6.70
C ARG A 100 9.71 2.94 -8.05
N GLY A 101 9.39 2.23 -9.12
CA GLY A 101 9.19 2.80 -10.46
C GLY A 101 8.05 3.82 -10.48
N VAL A 102 6.87 3.44 -9.96
CA VAL A 102 5.70 4.32 -9.88
C VAL A 102 5.97 5.53 -9.00
N ALA A 103 6.63 5.36 -7.85
CA ALA A 103 6.98 6.45 -6.95
C ALA A 103 7.95 7.45 -7.61
N ARG A 104 8.96 6.96 -8.35
CA ARG A 104 9.86 7.81 -9.14
C ARG A 104 9.11 8.58 -10.23
N ALA A 105 8.23 7.92 -10.98
CA ALA A 105 7.42 8.57 -12.01
C ALA A 105 6.50 9.65 -11.41
N LEU A 106 5.92 9.38 -10.24
CA LEU A 106 5.07 10.34 -9.52
C LEU A 106 5.87 11.57 -9.06
N ALA A 107 7.07 11.37 -8.52
CA ALA A 107 7.97 12.44 -8.10
C ALA A 107 8.33 13.34 -9.30
N GLN A 108 8.78 12.74 -10.41
CA GLN A 108 9.13 13.47 -11.63
C GLN A 108 7.94 14.24 -12.22
N THR A 109 6.75 13.65 -12.21
CA THR A 109 5.53 14.32 -12.69
C THR A 109 5.17 15.50 -11.79
N THR A 110 5.39 15.35 -10.49
CA THR A 110 5.14 16.39 -9.50
C THR A 110 6.13 17.55 -9.66
N GLU A 111 7.42 17.27 -9.85
CA GLU A 111 8.45 18.27 -10.14
C GLU A 111 8.12 19.06 -11.40
N ARG A 112 7.81 18.37 -12.52
CA ARG A 112 7.41 19.03 -13.78
C ARG A 112 6.18 19.92 -13.63
N LEU A 113 5.23 19.50 -12.79
CA LEU A 113 4.05 20.30 -12.49
C LEU A 113 4.42 21.55 -11.68
N ILE A 114 5.28 21.42 -10.66
CA ILE A 114 5.78 22.54 -9.85
C ILE A 114 6.52 23.53 -10.74
N ASP A 115 7.49 23.08 -11.53
CA ASP A 115 8.28 23.92 -12.45
C ASP A 115 7.37 24.68 -13.42
N ARG A 116 6.33 24.03 -13.92
CA ARG A 116 5.40 24.64 -14.86
C ARG A 116 4.52 25.71 -14.21
N LEU A 117 4.09 25.48 -12.97
CA LEU A 117 3.31 26.46 -12.21
C LEU A 117 4.18 27.66 -11.79
N ALA A 118 5.41 27.40 -11.33
CA ALA A 118 6.37 28.43 -10.94
C ALA A 118 6.80 29.30 -12.13
N GLY A 119 7.00 28.70 -13.31
CA GLY A 119 7.31 29.43 -14.55
C GLY A 119 6.14 30.18 -15.18
N ASN A 120 4.91 30.06 -14.64
CA ASN A 120 3.75 30.78 -15.16
C ASN A 120 2.73 31.14 -14.04
N PRO A 121 3.09 32.07 -13.14
CA PRO A 121 2.31 32.38 -11.94
C PRO A 121 0.95 33.05 -12.26
N SER A 122 0.84 33.78 -13.36
CA SER A 122 -0.38 34.50 -13.76
C SER A 122 -1.49 33.54 -14.22
N GLY A 123 -1.17 32.53 -15.04
CA GLY A 123 -2.14 31.50 -15.47
C GLY A 123 -2.51 30.53 -14.35
N THR A 124 -1.63 30.36 -13.36
CA THR A 124 -1.89 29.53 -12.16
C THR A 124 -3.03 30.10 -11.31
N ARG A 125 -3.17 31.42 -11.24
CA ARG A 125 -4.20 32.10 -10.42
C ARG A 125 -5.60 31.98 -11.03
N GLU A 126 -5.70 32.05 -12.35
CA GLU A 126 -6.94 31.79 -13.11
C GLU A 126 -7.38 30.33 -12.97
N MET A 127 -6.45 29.38 -13.08
CA MET A 127 -6.73 27.94 -13.07
C MET A 127 -6.90 27.32 -11.66
N LEU A 128 -6.53 28.06 -10.60
CA LEU A 128 -6.85 27.73 -9.20
C LEU A 128 -8.18 28.39 -8.75
N GLY A 129 -8.65 29.41 -9.48
CA GLY A 129 -9.93 30.07 -9.26
C GLY A 129 -11.12 29.32 -9.88
N GLU A 130 -10.88 28.39 -10.82
CA GLU A 130 -11.94 27.49 -11.31
C GLU A 130 -12.27 26.41 -10.27
N PRO A 131 -13.55 26.26 -9.88
CA PRO A 131 -13.95 25.21 -8.95
C PRO A 131 -13.67 23.84 -9.56
N LEU A 132 -13.00 22.97 -8.79
CA LEU A 132 -12.68 21.57 -9.14
C LEU A 132 -13.93 20.67 -9.16
N GLY A 133 -15.02 21.12 -9.78
CA GLY A 133 -16.25 20.36 -9.86
C GLY A 133 -17.17 20.90 -10.94
N GLN A 134 -17.23 20.19 -12.06
CA GLN A 134 -18.50 19.88 -12.71
C GLN A 134 -18.38 18.56 -13.47
N VAL A 135 -19.14 17.60 -12.94
CA VAL A 135 -19.71 16.34 -13.47
C VAL A 135 -18.76 15.33 -14.11
#